data_AF-A0A942DBR1-F1
#
_entry.id   AF-A0A942DBR1-F1
#
_cell.length_a   1.000
_cell.length_b   1.000
_cell.length_c   1.000
_cell.angle_alpha   90.00
_cell.angle_beta   90.00
_cell.angle_gamma   90.00
#
_symmetry.space_group_name_H-M   'P 1'
#
loop_
_entity.id
_entity.type
_entity.pdbx_description
1 polymer ?
#
loop_
_entity_poly.entity_id
_entity_poly.type
_entity_poly.pdbx_seq_one_letter_code
_entity_poly.pdbx_strand_id
1 'polypeptide(L)'
;MRTIRYYSSLGLLDRPSIEGRVARYNRKHLLQLLAVKTLQGVSLPLSEIQEQLYGLSEAELEAVIAFYIPELSQRSTDSYKESIRTLTWREIIIEPGLKIMADDSWLGETDQAVLEQKIRAALDVLKASAPDVANGD
;
A
#
# COMPACT_ATOMS: atom_id res chain seq x y z
N MET A 1 18.66 0.67 14.92
CA MET A 1 19.45 1.82 14.42
C MET A 1 20.06 1.58 13.02
N ARG A 2 19.30 1.06 12.04
CA ARG A 2 19.83 0.79 10.67
C ARG A 2 19.36 1.83 9.64
N THR A 3 18.14 2.32 9.79
CA THR A 3 17.46 3.19 8.82
C THR A 3 18.05 4.60 8.71
N ILE A 4 18.38 5.23 9.84
CA ILE A 4 18.96 6.60 9.84
C ILE A 4 20.37 6.59 9.23
N ARG A 5 21.20 5.60 9.58
CA ARG A 5 22.54 5.43 8.99
C ARG A 5 22.47 5.12 7.50
N TYR A 6 21.50 4.32 7.09
CA TYR A 6 21.23 4.03 5.68
C TYR A 6 20.89 5.30 4.89
N TYR A 7 19.98 6.14 5.39
CA TYR A 7 19.66 7.42 4.74
C TYR A 7 20.82 8.42 4.72
N SER A 8 21.62 8.44 5.79
CA SER A 8 22.86 9.24 5.81
C SER A 8 23.88 8.72 4.77
N SER A 9 24.03 7.40 4.60
CA SER A 9 24.91 6.84 3.57
C SER A 9 24.41 7.06 2.14
N LEU A 10 23.10 7.23 1.96
CA LEU A 10 22.48 7.58 0.67
C LEU A 10 22.53 9.07 0.35
N GLY A 11 23.03 9.93 1.26
CA GLY A 11 23.06 11.38 1.04
C GLY A 11 21.69 12.08 1.18
N LEU A 12 20.69 11.38 1.73
CA LEU A 12 19.36 11.93 1.99
C LEU A 12 19.28 12.76 3.27
N LEU A 13 20.30 12.65 4.12
CA LEU A 13 20.44 13.43 5.34
C LEU A 13 21.79 14.12 5.31
N ASP A 14 21.82 15.38 5.74
CA ASP A 14 23.06 16.11 5.97
C ASP A 14 23.93 15.34 6.98
N ARG A 15 25.25 15.56 6.90
CA ARG A 15 26.17 14.94 7.86
C ARG A 15 25.88 15.52 9.26
N PRO A 16 25.60 14.67 10.25
CA PRO A 16 25.38 15.14 11.62
C PRO A 16 26.67 15.76 12.17
N SER A 17 26.53 16.76 13.05
CA SER A 17 27.67 17.31 13.76
C SER A 17 28.20 16.27 14.76
N ILE A 18 29.51 16.06 14.76
CA ILE A 18 30.16 15.14 15.69
C ILE A 18 30.71 15.98 16.85
N GLU A 19 30.16 15.78 18.04
CA GLU A 19 30.71 16.35 19.27
C GLU A 19 31.36 15.22 20.09
N GLY A 20 32.69 15.21 20.09
CA GLY A 20 33.49 14.15 20.70
C GLY A 20 33.26 12.79 20.02
N ARG A 21 32.57 11.87 20.70
CA ARG A 21 32.20 10.53 20.18
C ARG A 21 30.70 10.39 19.88
N VAL A 22 29.93 11.48 19.97
CA VAL A 22 28.47 11.44 19.83
C VAL A 22 28.04 12.25 18.60
N ALA A 23 27.22 11.63 17.75
CA ALA A 23 26.57 12.32 16.63
C ALA A 23 25.36 13.12 17.14
N ARG A 24 25.31 14.42 16.84
CA ARG A 24 24.18 15.29 17.15
C ARG A 24 23.38 15.60 15.90
N TYR A 25 22.07 15.37 16.02
CA TYR A 25 21.09 15.69 15.00
C TYR A 25 20.38 16.98 15.38
N ASN A 26 20.46 17.98 14.51
CA ASN A 26 19.74 19.24 14.64
C ASN A 26 18.33 19.18 13.99
N ARG A 27 17.61 20.30 14.07
CA ARG A 27 16.27 20.48 13.49
C ARG A 27 16.22 20.15 12.00
N LYS A 28 17.19 20.63 11.21
CA LYS A 28 17.29 20.31 9.78
C LYS A 28 17.28 18.81 9.50
N HIS A 29 18.01 18.00 10.27
CA HIS A 29 18.00 16.54 10.08
C HIS A 29 16.62 15.92 10.33
N LEU A 30 15.86 16.47 11.29
CA LEU A 30 14.49 16.01 11.55
C LEU A 30 13.58 16.38 10.39
N LEU A 31 13.71 17.59 9.83
CA LEU A 31 12.96 18.03 8.66
C LEU A 31 13.29 17.21 7.41
N GLN A 32 14.57 16.91 7.16
CA GLN A 32 14.97 16.05 6.05
C GLN A 32 14.36 14.64 6.20
N LEU A 33 14.43 14.06 7.40
CA LEU A 33 13.83 12.74 7.65
C LEU A 33 12.31 12.77 7.47
N LEU A 34 11.66 13.84 7.95
CA LEU A 34 10.23 14.03 7.81
C LEU A 34 9.86 14.14 6.33
N ALA A 35 10.53 15.00 5.56
CA ALA A 35 10.33 15.17 4.13
C ALA A 35 10.52 13.86 3.35
N VAL A 36 11.57 13.09 3.66
CA VAL A 36 11.78 11.75 3.08
C VAL A 36 10.58 10.85 3.36
N LYS A 37 10.09 10.82 4.60
CA LYS A 37 8.94 9.97 4.97
C LYS A 37 7.64 10.43 4.32
N THR A 38 7.44 11.73 4.19
CA THR A 38 6.29 12.33 3.50
C THR A 38 6.28 11.89 2.04
N LEU A 39 7.40 12.04 1.33
CA LEU A 39 7.52 11.66 -0.08
C LEU A 39 7.48 10.13 -0.29
N GLN A 40 7.99 9.34 0.64
CA GLN A 40 7.80 7.89 0.61
C GLN A 40 6.33 7.50 0.76
N GLY A 41 5.54 8.23 1.55
CA GLY A 41 4.11 7.96 1.75
C GLY A 41 3.27 8.20 0.49
N VAL A 42 3.70 9.11 -0.39
CA VAL A 42 3.10 9.31 -1.72
C VAL A 42 3.74 8.41 -2.80
N SER A 43 4.51 7.39 -2.39
CA SER A 43 5.12 6.36 -3.25
C SER A 43 6.19 6.86 -4.23
N LEU A 44 6.88 7.98 -3.94
CA LEU A 44 8.02 8.37 -4.76
C LEU A 44 9.23 7.43 -4.55
N PRO A 45 9.99 7.11 -5.60
CA PRO A 45 11.20 6.32 -5.49
C PRO A 45 12.32 7.11 -4.79
N LEU A 46 13.18 6.41 -4.06
CA LEU A 46 14.24 7.02 -3.24
C LEU A 46 15.20 7.92 -4.03
N SER A 47 15.45 7.62 -5.32
CA SER A 47 16.29 8.45 -6.20
C SER A 47 15.68 9.82 -6.47
N GLU A 48 14.38 9.87 -6.77
CA GLU A 48 13.66 11.14 -7.01
C GLU A 48 13.55 11.96 -5.72
N ILE A 49 13.30 11.29 -4.59
CA ILE A 49 13.31 11.93 -3.27
C ILE A 49 14.68 12.58 -2.99
N GLN A 50 15.77 11.91 -3.37
CA GLN A 50 17.10 12.44 -3.18
C GLN A 50 17.35 13.70 -4.02
N GLU A 51 16.96 13.69 -5.30
CA GLU A 51 17.09 14.85 -6.18
C GLU A 51 16.24 16.03 -5.70
N GLN A 52 15.01 15.76 -5.24
CA GLN A 52 14.07 16.80 -4.82
C GLN A 52 14.48 17.47 -3.50
N LEU A 53 15.08 16.72 -2.57
CA LEU A 53 15.47 17.24 -1.26
C LEU A 53 16.91 17.76 -1.21
N TYR A 54 17.70 17.53 -2.26
CA TYR A 54 19.11 17.92 -2.29
C TYR A 54 19.29 19.43 -2.15
N GLY A 55 20.05 19.85 -1.14
CA GLY A 55 20.41 21.25 -0.93
C GLY A 55 19.31 22.14 -0.34
N LEU A 56 18.12 21.61 -0.05
CA LEU A 56 17.02 22.41 0.50
C LEU A 56 17.34 22.97 1.90
N SER A 57 16.87 24.20 2.13
CA SER A 57 16.85 24.87 3.43
C SER A 57 15.74 24.30 4.33
N GLU A 58 15.78 24.63 5.63
CA GLU A 58 14.72 24.21 6.57
C GLU A 58 13.33 24.70 6.14
N ALA A 59 13.23 25.93 5.64
CA ALA A 59 11.96 26.50 5.19
C ALA A 59 11.41 25.80 3.94
N GLU A 60 12.28 25.43 2.99
CA GLU A 60 11.87 24.68 1.80
C GLU A 60 11.45 23.25 2.14
N LEU A 61 12.16 22.59 3.06
CA LEU A 61 11.77 21.28 3.57
C LEU A 61 10.39 21.32 4.22
N GLU A 62 10.12 22.33 5.04
CA GLU A 62 8.80 22.55 5.65
C GLU A 62 7.72 22.77 4.60
N ALA A 63 7.99 23.55 3.56
CA ALA A 63 7.06 23.78 2.46
C ALA A 63 6.73 22.49 1.71
N VAL A 64 7.73 21.66 1.40
CA VAL A 64 7.53 20.33 0.80
C VAL A 64 6.66 19.46 1.69
N ILE A 65 6.96 19.39 2.99
CA ILE A 65 6.17 18.60 3.94
C ILE A 65 4.72 19.08 3.98
N ALA A 66 4.51 20.39 4.14
CA ALA A 66 3.18 20.99 4.22
C ALA A 66 2.36 20.76 2.93
N PHE A 67 3.01 20.74 1.78
CA PHE A 67 2.36 20.48 0.49
C PHE A 67 1.79 19.05 0.40
N TYR A 68 2.53 18.03 0.86
CA TYR A 68 2.12 16.62 0.71
C TYR A 68 1.30 16.07 1.90
N ILE A 69 1.32 16.70 3.08
CA ILE A 69 0.52 16.27 4.24
C ILE A 69 -0.98 16.08 3.94
N PRO A 70 -1.66 16.99 3.21
CA PRO A 70 -3.07 16.83 2.87
C PRO A 70 -3.33 15.55 2.07
N GLU A 71 -2.50 15.26 1.07
CA GLU A 71 -2.63 14.08 0.23
C GLU A 71 -2.41 12.79 1.03
N LEU A 72 -1.40 12.75 1.89
CA LEU A 72 -1.16 11.62 2.78
C LEU A 72 -2.30 11.40 3.76
N SER A 73 -2.88 12.48 4.29
CA SER A 73 -4.03 12.41 5.21
C SER A 73 -5.25 11.83 4.51
N GLN A 74 -5.49 12.23 3.26
CA GLN A 74 -6.56 11.69 2.44
C GLN A 74 -6.33 10.20 2.14
N ARG A 75 -5.13 9.83 1.68
CA ARG A 75 -4.75 8.46 1.34
C ARG A 75 -4.78 7.53 2.55
N SER A 76 -4.37 8.01 3.72
CA SER A 76 -4.50 7.29 4.99
C SER A 76 -5.95 7.13 5.41
N THR A 77 -6.80 8.14 5.18
CA THR A 77 -8.23 8.05 5.49
C THR A 77 -8.93 7.04 4.58
N ASP A 78 -8.60 7.03 3.29
CA ASP A 78 -9.15 6.09 2.32
C ASP A 78 -8.63 4.67 2.59
N SER A 79 -7.34 4.51 2.87
CA SER A 79 -6.75 3.21 3.27
C SER A 79 -7.29 2.72 4.61
N TYR A 80 -7.56 3.60 5.57
CA TYR A 80 -8.21 3.26 6.84
C TYR A 80 -9.67 2.87 6.62
N LYS A 81 -10.42 3.58 5.76
CA LYS A 81 -11.77 3.17 5.36
C LYS A 81 -11.77 1.81 4.66
N GLU A 82 -10.78 1.52 3.82
CA GLU A 82 -10.63 0.22 3.15
C GLU A 82 -10.27 -0.89 4.15
N SER A 83 -9.33 -0.63 5.07
CA SER A 83 -8.83 -1.63 6.04
C SER A 83 -9.75 -1.85 7.26
N ILE A 84 -10.60 -0.88 7.59
CA ILE A 84 -11.64 -0.99 8.63
C ILE A 84 -12.94 -1.58 8.07
N ARG A 85 -13.04 -1.85 6.76
CA ARG A 85 -13.98 -2.87 6.30
C ARG A 85 -13.45 -4.20 6.79
N THR A 86 -13.96 -4.66 7.94
CA THR A 86 -13.91 -6.06 8.31
C THR A 86 -14.51 -6.84 7.16
N LEU A 87 -13.67 -7.41 6.29
CA LEU A 87 -14.09 -8.23 5.15
C LEU A 87 -14.91 -9.41 5.68
N THR A 88 -16.22 -9.23 5.75
CA THR A 88 -17.12 -10.27 6.23
C THR A 88 -17.51 -11.11 5.04
N TRP A 89 -16.74 -12.16 4.79
CA TRP A 89 -17.03 -13.13 3.74
C TRP A 89 -18.34 -13.85 4.05
N ARG A 90 -19.29 -13.79 3.10
CA ARG A 90 -20.52 -14.58 3.11
C ARG A 90 -20.30 -15.84 2.29
N GLU A 91 -20.56 -16.99 2.91
CA GLU A 91 -20.54 -18.30 2.27
C GLU A 91 -21.97 -18.76 1.96
N ILE A 92 -22.26 -19.07 0.70
CA ILE A 92 -23.52 -19.66 0.26
C ILE A 92 -23.22 -21.00 -0.40
N ILE A 93 -23.72 -22.08 0.19
CA ILE A 93 -23.65 -23.42 -0.40
C ILE A 93 -24.76 -23.51 -1.46
N ILE A 94 -24.37 -23.75 -2.71
CA ILE A 94 -25.32 -23.90 -3.82
C ILE A 94 -25.73 -25.36 -3.94
N GLU A 95 -24.75 -26.26 -3.90
CA GLU A 95 -24.92 -27.72 -3.97
C GLU A 95 -23.82 -28.39 -3.12
N PRO A 96 -23.95 -29.67 -2.74
CA PRO A 96 -22.87 -30.39 -2.06
C PRO A 96 -21.56 -30.33 -2.87
N GLY A 97 -20.54 -29.67 -2.31
CA GLY A 97 -19.25 -29.47 -2.98
C GLY A 97 -19.12 -28.19 -3.82
N LEU A 98 -20.20 -27.42 -4.02
CA LEU A 98 -20.19 -26.13 -4.72
C LEU A 98 -20.59 -24.98 -3.77
N LYS A 99 -19.66 -24.05 -3.55
CA LYS A 99 -19.82 -22.89 -2.66
C LYS A 99 -19.56 -21.59 -3.40
N ILE A 100 -20.37 -20.57 -3.16
CA ILE A 100 -20.13 -19.18 -3.57
C ILE A 100 -19.66 -18.40 -2.35
N MET A 101 -18.55 -17.67 -2.53
CA MET A 101 -18.03 -16.73 -1.54
C MET A 101 -18.15 -15.32 -2.10
N ALA A 102 -18.77 -14.42 -1.35
CA ALA A 102 -18.83 -13.00 -1.66
C ALA A 102 -18.50 -12.20 -0.41
N ASP A 103 -17.66 -11.19 -0.53
CA ASP A 103 -17.46 -10.25 0.57
C ASP A 103 -18.69 -9.32 0.74
N ASP A 104 -18.74 -8.61 1.86
CA ASP A 104 -19.84 -7.69 2.20
C ASP A 104 -19.85 -6.40 1.37
N SER A 105 -18.76 -6.11 0.64
CA SER A 105 -18.68 -4.97 -0.29
C SER A 105 -19.30 -5.27 -1.65
N TRP A 106 -19.70 -6.52 -1.93
CA TRP A 106 -20.46 -6.85 -3.13
C TRP A 106 -21.89 -6.27 -3.05
N LEU A 107 -22.07 -5.13 -3.70
CA LEU A 107 -23.34 -4.37 -3.78
C LEU A 107 -24.24 -4.82 -4.95
N GLY A 108 -23.80 -5.79 -5.76
CA GLY A 108 -24.57 -6.24 -6.93
C GLY A 108 -24.63 -5.22 -8.07
N GLU A 109 -23.62 -4.37 -8.22
CA GLU A 109 -23.56 -3.32 -9.27
C GLU A 109 -23.43 -3.88 -10.70
N THR A 110 -23.06 -5.15 -10.84
CA THR A 110 -22.98 -5.82 -12.15
C THR A 110 -24.38 -6.19 -12.62
N ASP A 111 -24.69 -5.87 -13.88
CA ASP A 111 -25.92 -6.33 -14.55
C ASP A 111 -26.08 -7.85 -14.39
N GLN A 112 -27.29 -8.27 -13.99
CA GLN A 112 -27.64 -9.67 -13.76
C GLN A 112 -27.28 -10.55 -14.96
N ALA A 113 -27.53 -10.10 -16.20
CA ALA A 113 -27.26 -10.89 -17.39
C ALA A 113 -25.75 -11.17 -17.58
N VAL A 114 -24.91 -10.17 -17.25
CA VAL A 114 -23.46 -10.28 -17.33
C VAL A 114 -22.92 -11.19 -16.22
N LEU A 115 -23.49 -11.08 -15.02
CA LEU A 115 -23.12 -11.93 -13.89
C LEU A 115 -23.44 -13.40 -14.18
N GLU A 116 -24.63 -13.69 -14.70
CA GLU A 116 -25.05 -15.05 -15.09
C GLU A 116 -24.13 -15.64 -16.17
N GLN A 117 -23.74 -14.84 -17.17
CA GLN A 117 -22.81 -15.28 -18.20
C GLN A 117 -21.43 -15.66 -17.60
N LYS A 118 -20.92 -14.83 -16.69
CA LYS A 118 -19.63 -15.09 -16.01
C LYS A 118 -19.68 -16.33 -15.12
N ILE A 119 -20.75 -16.49 -14.34
CA ILE A 119 -20.94 -17.67 -13.49
C ILE A 119 -21.01 -18.93 -14.36
N ARG A 120 -21.78 -18.90 -15.46
CA ARG A 120 -21.86 -20.02 -16.40
C ARG A 120 -20.50 -20.42 -16.95
N ALA A 121 -19.72 -19.45 -17.44
CA ALA A 121 -18.38 -19.71 -17.95
C ALA A 121 -17.45 -20.31 -16.88
N ALA A 122 -17.51 -19.82 -15.64
CA ALA A 122 -16.72 -20.36 -14.53
C ALA A 122 -17.11 -21.80 -14.18
N LEU A 123 -18.42 -22.11 -14.18
CA LEU A 123 -18.91 -23.48 -13.96
C LEU A 123 -18.45 -24.42 -15.07
N ASP A 124 -18.42 -23.98 -16.33
CA ASP A 124 -17.91 -24.80 -17.44
C ASP A 124 -16.42 -25.10 -17.28
N VAL A 125 -15.61 -24.15 -16.81
CA VAL A 125 -14.18 -24.36 -16.48
C VAL A 125 -14.02 -25.36 -15.34
N LEU A 126 -14.84 -25.26 -14.28
CA LEU A 126 -14.80 -26.21 -13.16
C LEU A 126 -15.16 -27.63 -13.60
N LYS A 127 -16.16 -27.79 -14.48
CA LYS A 127 -16.54 -29.09 -15.05
C LYS A 127 -15.44 -29.64 -15.96
N ALA A 128 -14.79 -28.80 -16.75
CA ALA A 128 -13.68 -29.20 -17.61
C ALA A 128 -12.40 -29.56 -16.82
N SER A 129 -12.25 -29.02 -15.60
CA SER A 129 -11.11 -29.28 -14.71
C SER A 129 -11.37 -30.36 -13.67
N ALA A 130 -12.57 -30.97 -13.67
CA ALA A 130 -12.87 -32.08 -12.80
C ALA A 130 -11.99 -33.29 -13.19
N PRO A 131 -11.28 -33.92 -12.24
CA PRO A 131 -10.48 -35.10 -12.55
C PRO A 131 -11.41 -36.21 -13.06
N ASP A 132 -11.04 -36.78 -14.20
CA ASP A 132 -11.67 -37.96 -14.79
C ASP A 132 -11.64 -39.10 -13.76
N VAL A 133 -12.76 -39.30 -13.06
CA VAL A 133 -13.00 -40.50 -12.24
C VAL A 133 -13.36 -41.65 -13.16
N ALA A 134 -12.38 -42.04 -13.97
CA ALA A 134 -12.33 -43.31 -14.69
C ALA A 134 -11.38 -44.25 -13.94
N ASN A 135 -11.98 -45.16 -13.16
CA ASN A 135 -11.51 -46.50 -12.71
C ASN A 135 -12.37 -46.85 -11.48
N GLY A 136 -13.13 -47.93 -11.40
CA GLY A 136 -12.98 -49.23 -12.03
C GLY A 136 -13.11 -50.28 -10.91
N ASP A 137 -14.35 -50.75 -10.67
CA ASP A 137 -14.76 -52.12 -10.29
C ASP A 137 -16.28 -52.15 -10.00
#